data_AF-A0A271M6F5-F1
#
_entry.id   AF-A0A271M6F5-F1
#
_cell.length_a   1.000
_cell.length_b   1.000
_cell.length_c   1.000
_cell.angle_alpha   90.00
_cell.angle_beta   90.00
_cell.angle_gamma   90.00
#
_symmetry.space_group_name_H-M   'P 1'
#
loop_
_entity.id
_entity.type
_entity.pdbx_description
1 polymer ?
#
loop_
_entity_poly.entity_id
_entity_poly.type
_entity_poly.pdbx_seq_one_letter_code
_entity_poly.pdbx_strand_id
1 'polypeptide(L)'
;MSSFIKRISKNNRRSPIQFIFPTAAYLVYGEVGPKQVLDQLDDPAILKMMDKIEVNIDQTLNQTFPKKALSKVEIITKDKKVYHSPVTQARGDYDFPLTAPEKKEKFLHLTVPHLGTQQAQQLLELIYHIESLSDISELTDALSIEEANC
;
A
#
# COMPACT_ATOMS: atom_id res chain seq x y z
N MET A 1 -7.00 -6.69 31.43
CA MET A 1 -6.89 -7.53 30.22
C MET A 1 -5.96 -6.89 29.20
N SER A 2 -4.70 -6.69 29.62
CA SER A 2 -3.62 -6.10 28.82
C SER A 2 -2.40 -6.99 29.00
N SER A 3 -2.33 -8.07 28.23
CA SER A 3 -1.23 -9.04 28.37
C SER A 3 -0.68 -9.59 27.06
N PHE A 4 -1.18 -9.16 25.89
CA PHE A 4 -0.75 -9.72 24.60
C PHE A 4 0.11 -8.80 23.72
N ILE A 5 0.06 -7.48 23.92
CA ILE A 5 1.05 -6.54 23.34
C ILE A 5 2.48 -6.86 23.84
N LYS A 6 2.61 -7.61 24.94
CA LYS A 6 3.89 -7.95 25.57
C LYS A 6 4.67 -9.09 24.89
N ARG A 7 4.19 -9.67 23.78
CA ARG A 7 4.93 -10.72 23.05
C ARG A 7 5.33 -10.32 21.63
N ILE A 8 5.65 -9.04 21.41
CA ILE A 8 6.58 -8.65 20.35
C ILE A 8 7.98 -8.98 20.87
N SER A 9 8.48 -10.17 20.52
CA SER A 9 9.85 -10.58 20.82
C SER A 9 10.83 -9.53 20.28
N LYS A 10 11.58 -8.89 21.17
CA LYS A 10 12.65 -7.93 20.86
C LYS A 10 13.81 -8.53 20.01
N ASN A 11 13.75 -9.81 19.62
CA ASN A 11 14.87 -10.52 19.00
C ASN A 11 14.69 -10.95 17.53
N ASN A 12 13.60 -10.63 16.83
CA ASN A 12 13.51 -10.83 15.38
C ASN A 12 13.50 -9.47 14.64
N ARG A 13 14.57 -9.21 13.88
CA ARG A 13 14.90 -7.94 13.21
C ARG A 13 13.98 -7.55 12.02
N ARG A 14 12.70 -7.91 12.03
CA ARG A 14 11.67 -7.43 11.09
C ARG A 14 10.37 -7.26 11.88
N SER A 15 9.99 -6.00 12.12
CA SER A 15 8.91 -5.64 13.03
C SER A 15 7.54 -6.06 12.47
N PRO A 16 6.68 -6.80 13.22
CA PRO A 16 5.32 -7.13 12.79
C PRO A 16 4.47 -5.91 12.42
N ILE A 17 4.85 -4.73 12.90
CA ILE A 17 4.21 -3.43 12.62
C ILE A 17 4.07 -3.20 11.11
N GLN A 18 5.03 -3.65 10.30
CA GLN A 18 5.05 -3.44 8.85
C GLN A 18 3.88 -4.13 8.11
N PHE A 19 3.23 -5.12 8.73
CA PHE A 19 2.04 -5.78 8.17
C PHE A 19 0.76 -5.36 8.89
N ILE A 20 0.85 -5.11 10.20
CA ILE A 20 -0.32 -4.81 11.04
C ILE A 20 -0.95 -3.47 10.66
N PHE A 21 -0.15 -2.40 10.60
CA PHE A 21 -0.67 -1.07 10.27
C PHE A 21 -1.34 -1.01 8.88
N PRO A 22 -0.67 -1.39 7.77
CA PRO A 22 -1.30 -1.29 6.45
C PRO A 22 -2.53 -2.19 6.31
N THR A 23 -2.55 -3.35 6.97
CA THR A 23 -3.74 -4.22 7.00
C THR A 23 -4.88 -3.58 7.78
N ALA A 24 -4.60 -2.98 8.93
CA ALA A 24 -5.59 -2.25 9.73
C ALA A 24 -6.15 -1.04 8.96
N ALA A 25 -5.27 -0.24 8.34
CA ALA A 25 -5.66 0.91 7.52
C ALA A 25 -6.60 0.50 6.39
N TYR A 26 -6.25 -0.55 5.64
CA TYR A 26 -7.08 -1.09 4.57
C TYR A 26 -8.44 -1.60 5.09
N LEU A 27 -8.48 -2.28 6.24
CA LEU A 27 -9.75 -2.74 6.82
C LEU A 27 -10.66 -1.60 7.31
N VAL A 28 -10.10 -0.45 7.68
CA VAL A 28 -10.86 0.71 8.16
C VAL A 28 -11.31 1.60 7.00
N TYR A 29 -10.41 1.90 6.06
CA TYR A 29 -10.62 2.90 5.02
C TYR A 29 -10.81 2.32 3.61
N GLY A 30 -10.59 1.02 3.42
CA GLY A 30 -10.66 0.38 2.11
C GLY A 30 -9.44 0.63 1.23
N GLU A 31 -8.43 1.35 1.73
CA GLU A 31 -7.22 1.68 1.00
C GLU A 31 -6.02 1.82 1.95
N VAL A 32 -4.82 1.74 1.38
CA VAL A 32 -3.57 2.12 2.05
C VAL A 32 -2.68 2.86 1.05
N GLY A 33 -2.55 4.17 1.25
CA GLY A 33 -1.74 5.06 0.43
C GLY A 33 -0.92 6.04 1.26
N PRO A 34 -0.30 7.05 0.63
CA PRO A 34 0.54 8.04 1.31
C PRO A 34 -0.18 8.72 2.48
N LYS A 35 -1.44 9.10 2.30
CA LYS A 35 -2.26 9.73 3.35
C LYS A 35 -2.33 8.87 4.62
N GLN A 36 -2.64 7.57 4.48
CA GLN A 36 -2.74 6.67 5.63
C GLN A 36 -1.38 6.51 6.32
N VAL A 37 -0.30 6.38 5.55
CA VAL A 37 1.05 6.08 6.07
C VAL A 37 1.76 7.29 6.64
N LEU A 38 1.48 8.50 6.14
CA LEU A 38 2.16 9.72 6.56
C LEU A 38 1.35 10.51 7.60
N ASP A 39 0.03 10.59 7.42
CA ASP A 39 -0.81 11.53 8.18
C ASP A 39 -1.72 10.84 9.21
N GLN A 40 -1.86 9.51 9.14
CA GLN A 40 -2.86 8.76 9.93
C GLN A 40 -2.25 7.66 10.80
N LEU A 41 -0.96 7.76 11.13
CA LEU A 41 -0.31 6.79 12.01
C LEU A 41 -0.96 6.73 13.41
N ASP A 42 -1.45 7.86 13.91
CA ASP A 42 -2.10 7.99 15.22
C ASP A 42 -3.64 7.92 15.15
N ASP A 43 -4.20 7.51 14.00
CA ASP A 43 -5.65 7.41 13.82
C ASP A 43 -6.25 6.37 14.81
N PRO A 44 -7.19 6.78 15.68
CA PRO A 44 -7.69 5.91 16.74
C PRO A 44 -8.51 4.72 16.20
N ALA A 45 -9.12 4.83 15.01
CA ALA A 45 -9.82 3.73 14.38
C ALA A 45 -8.84 2.70 13.81
N ILE A 46 -7.74 3.14 13.19
CA ILE A 46 -6.65 2.24 12.74
C ILE A 46 -6.02 1.54 13.95
N LEU A 47 -5.61 2.29 14.98
CA LEU A 47 -4.99 1.74 16.19
C LEU A 47 -5.89 0.68 16.86
N LYS A 48 -7.19 0.95 16.99
CA LYS A 48 -8.16 -0.01 17.53
C LYS A 48 -8.36 -1.25 16.64
N MET A 49 -8.14 -1.13 15.33
CA MET A 49 -8.16 -2.29 14.44
C MET A 49 -6.88 -3.11 14.56
N MET A 50 -5.72 -2.46 14.70
CA MET A 50 -4.42 -3.14 14.92
C MET A 50 -4.46 -4.06 16.13
N ASP A 51 -5.14 -3.68 17.22
CA ASP A 51 -5.31 -4.49 18.43
C ASP A 51 -6.00 -5.86 18.18
N LYS A 52 -6.65 -6.04 17.02
CA LYS A 52 -7.37 -7.26 16.65
C LYS A 52 -6.60 -8.12 15.64
N ILE A 53 -5.43 -7.68 15.20
CA ILE A 53 -4.65 -8.34 14.15
C ILE A 53 -3.50 -9.11 14.79
N GLU A 54 -3.42 -10.40 14.47
CA GLU A 54 -2.28 -11.24 14.78
C GLU A 54 -1.59 -11.68 13.50
N VAL A 55 -0.25 -11.65 13.50
CA VAL A 55 0.57 -12.08 12.36
C VAL A 55 1.39 -13.29 12.79
N ASN A 56 1.21 -14.38 12.06
CA ASN A 56 1.89 -15.65 12.32
C ASN A 56 2.66 -16.10 11.07
N ILE A 57 3.82 -16.73 11.28
CA ILE A 57 4.61 -17.32 10.18
C ILE A 57 4.04 -18.70 9.88
N ASP A 58 3.48 -18.86 8.69
CA ASP A 58 3.10 -20.15 8.13
C ASP A 58 4.34 -20.81 7.50
N GLN A 59 4.79 -21.93 8.05
CA GLN A 59 6.01 -22.62 7.59
C GLN A 59 5.89 -23.10 6.14
N THR A 60 4.71 -23.49 5.68
CA THR A 60 4.49 -23.96 4.31
C THR A 60 4.62 -22.80 3.33
N LEU A 61 4.04 -21.63 3.64
CA LEU A 61 4.20 -20.44 2.80
C LEU A 61 5.67 -19.96 2.79
N ASN A 62 6.31 -20.01 3.96
CA ASN A 62 7.69 -19.54 4.12
C ASN A 62 8.71 -20.37 3.33
N GLN A 63 8.42 -21.62 2.96
CA GLN A 63 9.29 -22.43 2.09
C GLN A 63 9.55 -21.80 0.71
N THR A 64 8.64 -20.94 0.23
CA THR A 64 8.79 -20.27 -1.08
C THR A 64 9.53 -18.94 -0.96
N PHE A 65 9.75 -18.43 0.25
CA PHE A 65 10.49 -17.18 0.46
C PHE A 65 12.01 -17.41 0.25
N PRO A 66 12.75 -16.46 -0.37
CA PRO A 66 12.34 -15.14 -0.84
C PRO A 66 11.77 -15.12 -2.27
N LYS A 67 11.70 -16.27 -2.95
CA LYS A 67 11.25 -16.35 -4.35
C LYS A 67 9.82 -15.84 -4.53
N LYS A 68 8.90 -16.16 -3.62
CA LYS A 68 7.56 -15.55 -3.53
C LYS A 68 7.25 -15.17 -2.10
N ALA A 69 6.81 -13.94 -1.89
CA ALA A 69 6.26 -13.49 -0.62
C ALA A 69 4.75 -13.80 -0.60
N LEU A 70 4.40 -14.96 -0.07
CA LEU A 70 3.03 -15.46 -0.02
C LEU A 70 2.38 -15.14 1.33
N SER A 71 1.08 -14.83 1.30
CA SER A 71 0.27 -14.59 2.50
C SER A 71 -1.15 -15.11 2.32
N LYS A 72 -1.84 -15.32 3.44
CA LYS A 72 -3.28 -15.57 3.50
C LYS A 72 -3.84 -14.86 4.73
N VAL A 73 -5.10 -14.45 4.66
CA VAL A 73 -5.80 -13.75 5.74
C VAL A 73 -6.95 -14.62 6.22
N GLU A 74 -7.10 -14.71 7.54
CA GLU A 74 -8.29 -15.25 8.20
C GLU A 74 -9.00 -14.09 8.93
N ILE A 75 -10.30 -13.95 8.71
CA ILE A 75 -11.13 -12.96 9.40
C ILE A 75 -12.18 -13.71 10.23
N ILE A 76 -12.17 -13.45 11.54
CA ILE A 76 -13.17 -13.96 12.48
C ILE A 76 -14.10 -12.81 12.86
N THR A 77 -15.37 -12.92 12.52
CA THR A 77 -16.38 -11.90 12.83
C THR A 77 -16.94 -12.07 14.24
N LYS A 78 -17.66 -11.05 14.74
CA LYS A 78 -18.26 -11.06 16.08
C LYS A 78 -19.28 -12.19 16.29
N ASP A 79 -19.97 -12.61 15.22
CA ASP A 79 -20.87 -13.77 15.21
C ASP A 79 -20.12 -15.11 14.99
N LYS A 80 -18.79 -15.11 15.15
CA LYS A 80 -17.90 -16.28 15.04
C LYS A 80 -17.88 -16.94 13.65
N LYS A 81 -18.27 -16.22 12.60
CA LYS A 81 -18.02 -16.69 11.23
C LYS A 81 -16.56 -16.48 10.89
N VAL A 82 -16.01 -17.42 10.13
CA VAL A 82 -14.61 -17.42 9.72
C VAL A 82 -14.57 -17.33 8.20
N TYR A 83 -13.78 -16.39 7.70
CA TYR A 83 -13.51 -16.19 6.27
C TYR A 83 -12.03 -16.36 6.01
N HIS A 84 -11.69 -17.01 4.90
CA HIS A 84 -10.32 -17.21 4.47
C HIS A 84 -10.11 -16.59 3.09
N SER A 85 -8.98 -15.89 2.93
CA SER A 85 -8.49 -15.53 1.61
C SER A 85 -7.80 -16.74 0.95
N PRO A 86 -7.70 -16.76 -0.39
CA PRO A 86 -6.72 -17.62 -1.05
C PRO A 86 -5.28 -17.23 -0.65
N VAL A 87 -4.34 -18.15 -0.86
CA VAL A 87 -2.90 -17.83 -0.79
C VAL A 87 -2.58 -16.86 -1.93
N THR A 88 -2.04 -15.70 -1.56
CA THR A 88 -1.91 -14.54 -2.45
C THR A 88 -0.48 -14.03 -2.41
N GLN A 89 0.06 -13.68 -3.59
CA GLN A 89 1.30 -12.92 -3.76
C GLN A 89 0.99 -11.44 -3.95
N ALA A 90 1.94 -10.55 -3.69
CA ALA A 90 1.71 -9.11 -3.83
C ALA A 90 1.47 -8.73 -5.31
N ARG A 91 0.39 -8.00 -5.56
CA ARG A 91 0.12 -7.42 -6.88
C ARG A 91 1.13 -6.29 -7.14
N GLY A 92 1.81 -6.35 -8.28
CA GLY A 92 2.90 -5.44 -8.61
C GLY A 92 4.31 -6.03 -8.45
N ASP A 93 4.44 -7.29 -7.99
CA ASP A 93 5.71 -8.02 -8.03
C ASP A 93 6.22 -8.18 -9.47
N TYR A 94 7.51 -8.44 -9.64
CA TYR A 94 8.13 -8.53 -10.97
C TYR A 94 7.49 -9.62 -11.86
N ASP A 95 7.05 -10.74 -11.27
CA ASP A 95 6.34 -11.84 -11.93
C ASP A 95 4.81 -11.76 -11.79
N PHE A 96 4.30 -10.71 -11.13
CA PHE A 96 2.89 -10.37 -11.07
C PHE A 96 2.66 -8.85 -11.23
N PRO A 97 3.07 -8.28 -12.37
CA PRO A 97 3.08 -6.84 -12.56
C PRO A 97 1.66 -6.27 -12.66
N LEU A 98 1.54 -4.98 -12.33
CA LEU A 98 0.33 -4.22 -12.63
C LEU A 98 0.10 -4.15 -14.15
N THR A 99 -1.17 -4.20 -14.55
CA THR A 99 -1.58 -3.95 -15.93
C THR A 99 -1.40 -2.47 -16.30
N ALA A 100 -1.41 -2.15 -17.59
CA ALA A 100 -1.28 -0.75 -18.03
C ALA A 100 -2.38 0.19 -17.47
N PRO A 101 -3.68 -0.20 -17.45
CA PRO A 101 -4.73 0.59 -16.81
C PRO A 101 -4.46 0.84 -15.32
N GLU A 102 -3.97 -0.15 -14.59
CA GLU A 102 -3.69 -0.02 -13.15
C GLU A 102 -2.47 0.86 -12.87
N LYS A 103 -1.45 0.82 -13.73
CA LYS A 103 -0.32 1.76 -13.66
C LYS A 103 -0.79 3.19 -13.89
N LYS A 104 -1.67 3.41 -14.88
CA LYS A 104 -2.30 4.71 -15.15
C LYS A 104 -3.12 5.19 -13.95
N GLU A 105 -3.98 4.34 -13.41
CA GLU A 105 -4.81 4.67 -12.24
C GLU A 105 -3.94 5.02 -11.03
N LYS A 106 -2.94 4.20 -10.72
CA LYS A 106 -1.98 4.46 -9.64
C LYS A 106 -1.23 5.77 -9.84
N PHE A 107 -0.78 6.05 -11.06
CA PHE A 107 -0.08 7.30 -11.38
C PHE A 107 -0.98 8.50 -11.10
N LEU A 108 -2.21 8.50 -11.62
CA LEU A 108 -3.16 9.60 -11.42
C LEU A 108 -3.55 9.74 -9.94
N HIS A 109 -3.82 8.64 -9.24
CA HIS A 109 -4.12 8.67 -7.81
C HIS A 109 -3.01 9.35 -6.99
N LEU A 110 -1.75 9.13 -7.36
CA LEU A 110 -0.60 9.71 -6.65
C LEU A 110 -0.25 11.14 -7.07
N THR A 111 -0.58 11.56 -8.30
CA THR A 111 -0.15 12.86 -8.85
C THR A 111 -1.23 13.93 -8.81
N VAL A 112 -2.50 13.54 -8.98
CA VAL A 112 -3.64 14.47 -8.96
C VAL A 112 -3.74 15.30 -7.68
N PRO A 113 -3.50 14.77 -6.46
CA PRO A 113 -3.51 15.58 -5.24
C PRO A 113 -2.49 16.72 -5.22
N HIS A 114 -1.45 16.66 -6.05
CA HIS A 114 -0.35 17.64 -6.08
C HIS A 114 -0.37 18.53 -7.32
N LEU A 115 -0.75 17.98 -8.48
CA LEU A 115 -0.72 18.69 -9.77
C LEU A 115 -2.12 19.10 -10.27
N GLY A 116 -3.17 18.55 -9.67
CA GLY A 116 -4.51 18.60 -10.23
C GLY A 116 -4.68 17.67 -11.45
N THR A 117 -5.94 17.44 -11.83
CA THR A 117 -6.31 16.42 -12.82
C THR A 117 -5.71 16.67 -14.20
N GLN A 118 -5.76 17.91 -14.69
CA GLN A 118 -5.34 18.25 -16.05
C GLN A 118 -3.83 18.08 -16.23
N GLN A 119 -3.04 18.66 -15.33
CA GLN A 119 -1.58 18.58 -15.40
C GLN A 119 -1.08 17.15 -15.17
N ALA A 120 -1.68 16.40 -14.24
CA ALA A 120 -1.35 14.98 -14.04
C ALA A 120 -1.62 14.13 -15.29
N GLN A 121 -2.73 14.39 -16.01
CA GLN A 121 -3.02 13.70 -17.27
C GLN A 121 -2.02 14.08 -18.36
N GLN A 122 -1.71 15.37 -18.51
CA GLN A 122 -0.70 15.83 -19.48
C GLN A 122 0.66 15.18 -19.21
N LEU A 123 1.10 15.18 -17.94
CA LEU A 123 2.36 14.56 -17.54
C LEU A 123 2.38 13.05 -17.88
N LEU A 124 1.29 12.34 -17.65
CA LEU A 124 1.19 10.92 -18.00
C LEU A 124 1.33 10.69 -19.51
N GLU A 125 0.67 11.50 -20.33
CA GLU A 125 0.75 11.38 -21.79
C GLU A 125 2.16 11.71 -22.31
N LEU A 126 2.84 12.72 -21.74
CA LEU A 126 4.25 13.02 -22.03
C LEU A 126 5.17 11.85 -21.68
N ILE A 127 4.95 11.18 -20.55
CA ILE A 127 5.71 9.98 -20.14
C ILE A 127 5.48 8.82 -21.13
N TYR A 128 4.26 8.64 -21.62
CA TYR A 128 3.96 7.58 -22.60
C TYR A 128 4.56 7.82 -23.99
N HIS A 129 4.93 9.05 -24.31
CA HIS A 129 5.51 9.44 -25.60
C HIS A 129 6.89 10.07 -25.45
N ILE A 130 7.60 9.74 -24.38
CA ILE A 130 8.87 10.39 -24.00
C ILE A 130 9.94 10.26 -25.08
N GLU A 131 9.95 9.15 -25.82
CA GLU A 131 10.88 8.91 -26.93
C GLU A 131 10.65 9.81 -28.16
N SER A 132 9.47 10.43 -28.24
CA SER A 132 9.08 11.33 -29.32
C SER A 132 9.23 12.81 -28.96
N LEU A 133 9.62 13.13 -27.72
CA LEU A 133 9.81 14.51 -27.29
C LEU A 133 11.02 15.14 -27.99
N SER A 134 10.81 16.36 -28.48
CA SER A 134 11.86 17.14 -29.12
C SER A 134 12.77 17.82 -28.09
N ASP A 135 12.20 18.17 -26.94
CA ASP A 135 12.90 18.76 -25.81
C ASP A 135 12.36 18.15 -24.49
N ILE A 136 13.27 17.80 -23.58
CA ILE A 136 12.91 17.27 -22.26
C ILE A 136 12.27 18.34 -21.36
N SER A 137 12.44 19.62 -21.71
CA SER A 137 11.80 20.75 -21.01
C SER A 137 10.28 20.59 -20.94
N GLU A 138 9.66 20.05 -22.00
CA GLU A 138 8.22 19.76 -22.06
C GLU A 138 7.74 18.89 -20.89
N LEU A 139 8.55 17.89 -20.50
CA LEU A 139 8.28 17.01 -19.36
C LEU A 139 8.55 17.72 -18.02
N THR A 140 9.67 18.44 -17.90
CA THR A 140 10.05 19.09 -16.64
C THR A 140 9.11 20.24 -16.28
N ASP A 141 8.59 20.96 -17.26
CA ASP A 141 7.61 22.02 -17.04
C ASP A 141 6.31 21.43 -16.50
N ALA A 142 5.87 20.28 -17.03
CA ALA A 142 4.70 19.55 -16.53
C ALA A 142 4.87 18.97 -15.12
N LEU A 143 6.10 18.84 -14.61
CA LEU A 143 6.39 18.42 -13.23
C LEU A 143 6.32 19.58 -12.21
N SER A 144 6.26 20.82 -12.67
CA SER A 144 6.29 21.99 -11.79
C SER A 144 5.04 22.05 -10.92
N ILE A 145 5.22 22.05 -9.60
CA ILE A 145 4.15 22.25 -8.64
C ILE A 145 4.11 23.74 -8.32
N GLU A 146 3.01 24.42 -8.65
CA GLU A 146 2.78 25.76 -8.10
C GLU A 146 2.49 25.59 -6.61
N GLU A 147 3.31 26.20 -5.74
CA GLU A 147 3.01 26.24 -4.31
C GLU A 147 1.68 26.95 -4.12
N ALA A 148 0.64 26.19 -3.79
CA ALA A 148 -0.60 26.76 -3.30
C ALA A 148 -0.27 27.51 -2.00
N ASN A 149 -0.15 28.84 -2.10
CA ASN A 149 -0.03 29.74 -0.95
C ASN A 149 -1.05 29.34 0.12
N CYS A 150 -0.56 28.80 1.23
CA CYS A 150 -1.28 28.68 2.49
C CYS A 150 -0.63 29.61 3.51
#